data_AF-A0A925FZA7-F1
#
_entry.id   AF-A0A925FZA7-F1
#
_cell.length_a   1.000
_cell.length_b   1.000
_cell.length_c   1.000
_cell.angle_alpha   90.00
_cell.angle_beta   90.00
_cell.angle_gamma   90.00
#
_symmetry.space_group_name_H-M   'P 1'
#
loop_
_entity.id
_entity.type
_entity.pdbx_description
1 polymer ?
#
loop_
_entity_poly.entity_id
_entity_poly.type
_entity_poly.pdbx_seq_one_letter_code
_entity_poly.pdbx_strand_id
1 'polypeptide(L)' 'TVEALLHAIRPDFHVKGTDYTEETVPERDVVRSYGGRVAIVGDPKDHSTTEMLGKVISDK' A
#
# COMPACT_ATOMS: atom_id res chain seq x y z
N THR A 1 5.97 -14.06 -4.23
CA THR A 1 6.11 -12.65 -3.79
C THR A 1 6.00 -11.74 -5.01
N VAL A 2 5.89 -10.43 -4.84
CA VAL A 2 5.83 -9.45 -5.95
C VAL A 2 7.22 -8.98 -6.43
N GLU A 3 8.29 -9.56 -5.90
CA GLU A 3 9.68 -9.11 -6.07
C GLU A 3 10.12 -9.10 -7.54
N ALA A 4 9.78 -10.14 -8.30
CA ALA A 4 10.11 -10.23 -9.72
C ALA A 4 9.57 -9.04 -10.52
N LEU A 5 8.36 -8.58 -10.19
CA LEU A 5 7.74 -7.42 -10.85
C LEU A 5 8.45 -6.12 -10.46
N LEU A 6 8.83 -5.97 -9.19
CA LEU A 6 9.56 -4.79 -8.73
C LEU A 6 10.96 -4.70 -9.34
N HIS A 7 11.65 -5.82 -9.52
CA HIS A 7 12.94 -5.83 -10.23
C HIS A 7 12.81 -5.55 -11.73
N ALA A 8 11.69 -5.91 -12.35
CA ALA A 8 11.43 -5.61 -13.75
C ALA A 8 11.09 -4.13 -13.99
N ILE A 9 10.28 -3.53 -13.12
CA ILE A 9 9.79 -2.15 -13.30
C ILE A 9 10.72 -1.12 -12.66
N ARG A 10 11.32 -1.44 -11.51
CA ARG A 10 12.20 -0.54 -10.73
C ARG A 10 11.61 0.87 -10.52
N PRO A 11 10.41 0.99 -9.91
CA PRO A 11 9.80 2.29 -9.68
C PRO A 11 10.65 3.19 -8.77
N ASP A 12 10.75 4.49 -9.08
CA ASP A 12 11.37 5.46 -8.18
C ASP A 12 10.61 5.59 -6.85
N PHE A 13 9.28 5.44 -6.90
CA PHE A 13 8.40 5.48 -5.73
C PHE A 13 7.44 4.28 -5.71
N HIS A 14 7.44 3.54 -4.62
CA HIS A 14 6.44 2.51 -4.32
C HIS A 14 5.48 3.03 -3.25
N VAL A 15 4.25 3.32 -3.64
CA VAL A 15 3.32 4.08 -2.81
C VAL A 15 2.21 3.19 -2.28
N LYS A 16 1.92 3.28 -0.98
CA LYS A 16 0.84 2.55 -0.31
C LYS A 16 -0.07 3.50 0.49
N GLY A 17 -1.28 3.04 0.75
CA GLY A 17 -2.25 3.76 1.58
C GLY A 17 -1.88 3.73 3.06
N THR A 18 -2.63 4.49 3.85
CA THR A 18 -2.45 4.69 5.30
C THR A 18 -2.64 3.44 6.16
N ASP A 19 -2.98 2.29 5.55
CA ASP A 19 -2.96 0.97 6.18
C ASP A 19 -1.53 0.50 6.55
N TYR A 20 -0.50 1.15 5.99
CA TYR A 20 0.90 0.83 6.22
C TYR A 20 1.67 2.07 6.72
N THR A 21 2.73 1.85 7.47
CA THR A 21 3.87 2.78 7.58
C THR A 21 4.96 2.39 6.58
N GLU A 22 5.91 3.28 6.30
CA GLU A 22 7.09 2.95 5.46
C GLU A 22 7.82 1.71 5.96
N GLU A 23 7.87 1.50 7.28
CA GLU A 23 8.53 0.37 7.92
C GLU A 23 7.76 -0.95 7.79
N THR A 24 6.44 -0.89 7.58
CA THR A 24 5.58 -2.08 7.53
C THR A 24 5.34 -2.60 6.12
N VAL A 25 5.72 -1.86 5.07
CA VAL A 25 5.59 -2.31 3.68
C VAL A 25 6.54 -3.50 3.44
N PRO A 26 6.02 -4.69 3.09
CA PRO A 26 6.85 -5.89 2.92
C PRO A 26 7.93 -5.74 1.84
N GLU A 27 7.61 -4.99 0.78
CA GLU A 27 8.49 -4.79 -0.37
C GLU A 27 9.56 -3.69 -0.18
N ARG A 28 9.59 -3.02 0.99
CA ARG A 28 10.45 -1.85 1.25
C ARG A 28 11.92 -2.08 0.91
N ASP A 29 12.47 -3.21 1.35
CA ASP A 29 13.90 -3.47 1.21
C ASP A 29 14.28 -3.77 -0.25
N VAL A 30 13.37 -4.42 -0.99
CA VAL A 30 13.52 -4.63 -2.43
C VAL A 30 13.52 -3.30 -3.16
N VAL A 31 12.59 -2.40 -2.82
CA VAL A 31 12.49 -1.06 -3.41
C VAL A 31 13.76 -0.23 -3.14
N ARG A 32 14.24 -0.25 -1.89
CA ARG A 32 15.49 0.43 -1.50
C ARG A 32 16.72 -0.14 -2.20
N SER A 33 16.76 -1.44 -2.47
CA SER A 33 17.94 -2.11 -3.06
C SER A 33 18.34 -1.54 -4.43
N TYR A 34 17.37 -1.00 -5.19
CA TYR A 34 17.61 -0.40 -6.50
C TYR A 34 17.49 1.14 -6.51
N GLY A 35 17.45 1.77 -5.33
CA GLY A 35 17.41 3.23 -5.17
C GLY A 35 16.02 3.85 -5.09
N GLY A 36 14.96 3.03 -5.15
CA GLY A 36 13.58 3.51 -5.01
C GLY A 36 13.23 3.84 -3.56
N ARG A 37 12.11 4.54 -3.38
CA ARG A 37 11.60 4.98 -2.08
C ARG A 37 10.19 4.46 -1.84
N VAL A 38 9.89 4.07 -0.60
CA VAL A 38 8.51 3.82 -0.18
C VAL A 38 7.91 5.14 0.30
N ALA A 39 6.64 5.38 0.01
CA ALA A 39 5.89 6.51 0.58
C ALA A 39 4.48 6.06 0.97
N ILE A 40 3.97 6.62 2.06
CA ILE A 40 2.59 6.44 2.50
C ILE A 40 1.81 7.69 2.13
N VAL A 41 0.69 7.51 1.41
CA VAL A 41 -0.14 8.62 0.93
C VAL A 41 -1.63 8.32 1.12
N GLY A 42 -2.43 9.36 0.92
CA GLY A 42 -3.88 9.30 1.03
C GLY A 42 -4.38 9.87 2.35
N ASP A 43 -5.70 9.97 2.42
CA ASP A 43 -6.43 10.51 3.55
C ASP A 43 -6.45 9.50 4.72
N PRO A 44 -6.93 9.91 5.91
CA PRO A 44 -7.21 8.97 7.00
C PRO A 44 -8.03 7.78 6.54
N LYS A 45 -7.97 6.66 7.27
CA LYS A 45 -8.63 5.42 6.88
C LYS A 45 -10.14 5.44 7.18
N ASP A 46 -10.89 6.32 6.52
CA ASP A 46 -12.35 6.48 6.64
C ASP A 46 -13.13 6.03 5.38
N HIS A 47 -12.40 5.60 4.35
CA HIS A 47 -12.95 5.07 3.09
C HIS A 47 -12.74 3.55 2.94
N SER A 48 -13.19 2.78 3.93
CA SER A 48 -13.11 1.32 3.88
C SER A 48 -14.30 0.73 3.11
N THR A 49 -14.03 0.02 2.01
CA THR A 49 -15.05 -0.75 1.28
C THR A 49 -15.73 -1.77 2.19
N THR A 50 -14.99 -2.40 3.10
CA THR A 50 -15.53 -3.37 4.06
C THR A 50 -16.53 -2.72 5.02
N GLU A 51 -16.20 -1.55 5.58
CA GLU A 51 -17.12 -0.81 6.45
C GLU A 51 -18.34 -0.29 5.69
N MET A 52 -18.15 0.20 4.47
CA MET A 52 -19.23 0.62 3.59
C MET A 52 -20.20 -0.53 3.32
N LEU A 53 -19.69 -1.72 2.99
CA LEU A 53 -20.52 -2.92 2.81
C LEU A 53 -21.23 -3.32 4.10
N GLY A 54 -20.57 -3.23 5.24
CA GLY A 54 -21.17 -3.50 6.55
C GLY A 54 -22.39 -2.61 6.83
N LYS A 55 -22.31 -1.31 6.51
CA LYS A 55 -23.45 -0.38 6.61
C LYS A 55 -24.61 -0.79 5.69
N VAL A 56 -24.30 -1.05 4.41
CA VAL A 56 -25.31 -1.45 3.42
C VAL A 56 -26.03 -2.76 3.79
N ILE A 57 -25.32 -3.70 4.40
CA ILE A 57 -25.89 -4.99 4.81
C ILE A 57 -26.66 -4.87 6.14
N SER A 58 -26.19 -4.04 7.08
CA SER A 58 -26.83 -3.85 8.39
C SER A 58 -28.07 -2.96 8.33
N ASP A 59 -28.22 -2.13 7.30
CA ASP A 59 -29.40 -1.28 7.07
C ASP A 59 -30.58 -2.06 6.43
N LYS A 60 -30.46 -3.38 6.28
CA LYS A 60 -31.56 -4.31 5.92
C LYS A 60 -32.13 -4.99 7.15
#